data_AF-A0A158C6W5-F1
#
_entry.id   AF-A0A158C6W5-F1
#
_cell.length_a   1.000
_cell.length_b   1.000
_cell.length_c   1.000
_cell.angle_alpha   90.00
_cell.angle_beta   90.00
_cell.angle_gamma   90.00
#
_symmetry.space_group_name_H-M   'P 1'
#
loop_
_entity.id
_entity.type
_entity.pdbx_description
1 polymer ?
#
loop_
_entity_poly.entity_id
_entity_poly.type
_entity_poly.pdbx_seq_one_letter_code
_entity_poly.pdbx_strand_id
1 'polypeptide(L)'
;MIAARLITFLLVVHYAGARLANFLVYRYMTEMPDWMHQTIRVVLDNTGNADIREPDDLSGIALLSTLVACWIAVAIALIVFYKISRQLVHRYARTLR
;
A
#
# COMPACT_ATOMS: atom_id res chain seq x y z
N MET A 1 3.63 -4.41 27.44
CA MET A 1 2.37 -4.70 26.71
C MET A 1 2.16 -3.83 25.46
N ILE A 2 2.47 -2.53 25.48
CA ILE A 2 2.30 -1.63 24.31
C ILE A 2 3.20 -2.04 23.13
N ALA A 3 4.47 -2.36 23.38
CA ALA A 3 5.41 -2.79 22.34
C ALA A 3 4.93 -4.04 21.58
N ALA A 4 4.40 -5.06 22.28
CA ALA A 4 3.87 -6.26 21.65
C ALA A 4 2.68 -5.98 20.72
N ARG A 5 1.78 -5.06 21.10
CA ARG A 5 0.66 -4.63 20.25
C ARG A 5 1.13 -3.91 18.99
N LEU A 6 2.15 -3.06 19.14
CA LEU A 6 2.72 -2.31 18.03
C LEU A 6 3.45 -3.24 17.05
N ILE A 7 4.24 -4.20 17.56
CA ILE A 7 4.88 -5.24 16.75
C ILE A 7 3.84 -6.08 16.02
N THR A 8 2.78 -6.50 16.71
CA THR A 8 1.69 -7.28 16.08
C THR A 8 1.04 -6.49 14.96
N PHE A 9 0.75 -5.21 15.17
CA PHE A 9 0.18 -4.35 14.14
C PHE A 9 1.11 -4.22 12.92
N LEU A 10 2.40 -3.98 13.14
CA LEU A 10 3.39 -3.89 12.06
C LEU A 10 3.51 -5.20 11.27
N LEU A 11 3.53 -6.35 11.95
CA LEU A 11 3.57 -7.66 11.30
C LEU A 11 2.33 -7.91 10.44
N VAL A 12 1.14 -7.55 10.95
CA VAL A 12 -0.12 -7.67 10.21
C VAL A 12 -0.11 -6.79 8.96
N VAL A 13 0.28 -5.52 9.09
CA VAL A 13 0.39 -4.59 7.95
C VAL A 13 1.39 -5.12 6.93
N HIS A 14 2.57 -5.56 7.38
CA HIS A 14 3.62 -6.07 6.52
C HIS A 14 3.15 -7.29 5.72
N TYR A 15 2.60 -8.29 6.40
CA TYR A 15 2.10 -9.52 5.78
C TYR A 15 0.92 -9.26 4.84
N ALA A 16 -0.08 -8.49 5.29
CA ALA A 16 -1.27 -8.22 4.49
C ALA A 16 -0.97 -7.34 3.27
N GLY A 17 -0.11 -6.33 3.40
CA GLY A 17 0.28 -5.51 2.25
C GLY A 17 1.16 -6.27 1.26
N ALA A 18 2.06 -7.15 1.72
CA ALA A 18 2.81 -8.04 0.83
C ALA A 18 1.88 -9.01 0.09
N ARG A 19 0.87 -9.56 0.78
CA ARG A 19 -0.12 -10.45 0.17
C ARG A 19 -0.99 -9.71 -0.86
N LEU A 20 -1.41 -8.48 -0.55
CA LEU A 20 -2.16 -7.62 -1.45
C LEU A 20 -1.35 -7.24 -2.69
N ALA A 21 -0.10 -6.85 -2.51
CA ALA A 21 0.81 -6.52 -3.61
C ALA A 21 1.02 -7.74 -4.52
N ASN A 22 1.30 -8.92 -3.95
CA ASN A 22 1.44 -10.15 -4.72
C ASN A 22 0.14 -10.48 -5.49
N PHE A 23 -1.02 -10.34 -4.86
CA PHE A 23 -2.30 -10.53 -5.53
C PHE A 23 -2.51 -9.55 -6.70
N LEU A 24 -2.19 -8.27 -6.51
CA LEU A 24 -2.31 -7.26 -7.55
C LEU A 24 -1.36 -7.52 -8.71
N VAL A 25 -0.09 -7.80 -8.42
CA VAL A 25 0.93 -8.06 -9.44
C VAL A 25 0.58 -9.32 -10.22
N TYR A 26 0.32 -10.43 -9.54
CA TYR A 26 0.05 -11.71 -10.20
C TYR A 26 -1.24 -11.69 -11.04
N ARG A 27 -2.27 -10.96 -10.58
CA ARG A 27 -3.60 -11.01 -11.22
C ARG A 27 -3.85 -9.87 -12.21
N TYR A 28 -3.19 -8.73 -12.05
CA TYR A 28 -3.48 -7.53 -12.85
C TYR A 28 -2.25 -6.93 -13.54
N MET A 29 -1.02 -7.29 -13.15
CA MET A 29 0.20 -6.75 -13.76
C MET A 29 1.04 -7.88 -14.35
N THR A 30 0.50 -8.57 -15.36
CA THR A 30 1.27 -9.51 -16.19
C THR A 30 2.33 -8.76 -17.00
N GLU A 31 2.01 -7.55 -17.43
CA GLU A 31 2.92 -6.55 -18.00
C GLU A 31 2.77 -5.24 -17.20
N MET A 32 3.80 -4.40 -17.21
CA MET A 32 3.78 -3.12 -16.51
C MET A 32 2.66 -2.23 -17.09
N PRO A 33 1.72 -1.70 -16.28
CA PRO A 33 0.63 -0.89 -16.79
C PRO A 33 1.11 0.42 -17.44
N ASP A 34 0.44 0.84 -18.51
CA ASP A 34 0.78 2.06 -19.26
C ASP A 34 0.80 3.32 -18.39
N TRP A 35 -0.13 3.45 -17.44
CA TRP A 35 -0.16 4.61 -16.53
C TRP A 35 1.10 4.67 -15.63
N MET A 36 1.63 3.51 -15.26
CA MET A 36 2.85 3.41 -14.45
C MET A 36 4.05 3.80 -15.30
N HIS A 37 4.06 3.36 -16.56
CA HIS A 37 5.06 3.73 -17.54
C HIS A 37 5.08 5.24 -17.82
N GLN A 38 3.92 5.87 -17.97
CA GLN A 38 3.80 7.32 -18.16
C GLN A 38 4.27 8.08 -16.92
N THR A 39 3.88 7.63 -15.72
CA THR A 39 4.27 8.27 -14.46
C THR A 39 5.79 8.25 -14.28
N ILE A 40 6.45 7.12 -14.55
CA ILE A 40 7.90 7.00 -14.47
C ILE A 40 8.58 7.95 -15.46
N ARG A 41 8.11 8.02 -16.71
CA ARG A 41 8.63 8.99 -17.70
C ARG A 41 8.52 10.44 -17.21
N VAL A 42 7.35 10.84 -16.70
CA VAL A 42 7.13 12.19 -16.17
C VAL A 42 8.09 12.50 -15.01
N VAL A 43 8.32 11.55 -14.10
CA VAL A 43 9.27 11.76 -12.99
C VAL A 43 10.70 11.88 -13.49
N LEU A 44 11.12 11.06 -14.46
CA LEU A 44 12.45 11.13 -15.06
C LEU A 44 12.69 12.43 -15.82
N ASP A 45 11.69 12.89 -16.58
CA ASP A 45 11.74 14.16 -17.30
C ASP A 45 11.91 15.33 -16.33
N ASN A 46 11.21 15.32 -15.19
CA ASN A 46 11.30 16.37 -14.18
C ASN A 46 12.58 16.32 -13.33
N THR A 47 13.25 15.17 -13.25
CA THR A 47 14.50 15.01 -12.48
C THR A 47 15.75 15.23 -13.32
N GLY A 48 15.60 15.47 -14.63
CA GLY A 48 16.72 15.64 -15.56
C GLY A 48 17.40 14.33 -15.97
N ASN A 49 16.80 13.18 -15.63
CA ASN A 49 17.34 11.84 -15.87
C ASN A 49 16.68 11.18 -17.09
N ALA A 50 16.34 11.96 -18.11
CA ALA A 50 15.70 11.48 -19.33
C ALA A 50 16.54 10.44 -20.11
N ASP A 51 17.85 10.36 -19.82
CA ASP A 51 18.79 9.39 -20.41
C ASP A 51 18.69 7.96 -19.84
N ILE A 52 17.85 7.71 -18.81
CA ILE A 52 17.56 6.34 -18.37
C ILE A 52 16.73 5.66 -19.46
N ARG A 53 17.45 4.96 -20.33
CA ARG A 53 17.06 4.60 -21.69
C ARG A 53 16.01 3.48 -21.77
N GLU A 54 15.84 2.68 -20.72
CA GLU A 54 14.89 1.57 -20.71
C GLU A 54 14.07 1.54 -19.40
N PRO A 55 12.76 1.84 -19.46
CA PRO A 55 11.86 1.82 -18.30
C PRO A 55 11.66 0.41 -17.72
N ASP A 56 12.06 -0.63 -18.44
CA ASP A 56 12.07 -2.02 -17.97
C ASP A 56 13.09 -2.25 -16.84
N ASP A 57 14.20 -1.51 -16.81
CA ASP A 57 15.16 -1.55 -15.69
C ASP A 57 14.58 -0.95 -14.41
N LEU A 58 13.51 -0.14 -14.52
CA LEU A 58 12.80 0.47 -13.40
C LEU A 58 11.63 -0.38 -12.91
N SER A 59 11.35 -1.52 -13.56
CA SER A 59 10.29 -2.46 -13.17
C SER A 59 10.41 -2.90 -11.71
N GLY A 60 11.64 -3.12 -11.21
CA GLY A 60 11.91 -3.43 -9.80
C GLY A 60 11.50 -2.30 -8.85
N ILE A 61 11.80 -1.05 -9.20
CA ILE A 61 11.40 0.13 -8.41
C ILE A 61 9.88 0.30 -8.44
N ALA A 62 9.27 0.04 -9.59
CA ALA A 62 7.83 0.10 -9.76
C ALA A 62 7.10 -0.94 -8.89
N LEU A 63 7.62 -2.18 -8.83
CA LEU A 63 7.12 -3.23 -7.94
C LEU A 63 7.29 -2.84 -6.45
N LEU A 64 8.45 -2.29 -6.07
CA LEU A 64 8.69 -1.81 -4.71
C LEU A 64 7.73 -0.65 -4.34
N SER A 65 7.49 0.27 -5.26
CA SER A 65 6.56 1.39 -5.05
C SER A 65 5.12 0.87 -4.87
N THR A 66 4.73 -0.14 -5.64
CA THR A 66 3.42 -0.80 -5.52
C THR A 66 3.28 -1.52 -4.17
N LEU A 67 4.34 -2.19 -3.72
CA LEU A 67 4.39 -2.85 -2.42
C LEU A 67 4.22 -1.84 -1.27
N VAL A 68 4.95 -0.72 -1.33
CA VAL A 68 4.85 0.36 -0.33
C VAL A 68 3.45 0.96 -0.34
N ALA A 69 2.88 1.23 -1.51
CA ALA A 69 1.50 1.72 -1.63
C ALA A 69 0.49 0.75 -1.01
N CYS A 70 0.68 -0.56 -1.20
CA CYS A 70 -0.16 -1.59 -0.57
C CYS A 70 -0.03 -1.59 0.95
N TRP A 71 1.17 -1.45 1.52
CA TRP A 71 1.34 -1.33 2.97
C TRP A 71 0.62 -0.10 3.53
N ILE A 72 0.73 1.04 2.86
CA ILE A 72 0.05 2.28 3.27
C ILE A 72 -1.47 2.08 3.21
N ALA A 73 -1.99 1.53 2.11
CA ALA A 73 -3.43 1.27 1.95
C ALA A 73 -3.98 0.35 3.04
N VAL A 74 -3.28 -0.75 3.35
CA VAL A 74 -3.64 -1.69 4.42
C VAL A 74 -3.60 -1.01 5.79
N ALA A 75 -2.55 -0.23 6.08
CA ALA A 75 -2.42 0.48 7.35
C ALA A 75 -3.59 1.46 7.55
N ILE A 76 -3.94 2.23 6.52
CA ILE A 76 -5.08 3.15 6.54
C ILE A 76 -6.39 2.39 6.76
N ALA A 77 -6.61 1.30 6.01
CA ALA A 77 -7.80 0.48 6.15
C ALA A 77 -7.99 -0.06 7.58
N LEU A 78 -6.91 -0.56 8.20
CA LEU A 78 -6.95 -1.04 9.58
C LEU A 78 -7.23 0.08 10.59
N ILE A 79 -6.63 1.26 10.41
CA ILE A 79 -6.87 2.42 11.28
C ILE A 79 -8.33 2.88 11.18
N VAL A 80 -8.87 2.96 9.96
CA VAL A 80 -10.26 3.34 9.70
C VAL A 80 -11.21 2.29 10.29
N PHE A 81 -10.95 1.01 10.05
CA PHE A 81 -11.76 -0.08 10.59
C PHE A 81 -11.78 -0.07 12.12
N TYR A 82 -10.63 0.17 12.76
CA TYR A 82 -10.53 0.31 14.21
C TYR A 82 -11.35 1.52 14.71
N LYS A 83 -11.25 2.66 14.03
CA LYS A 83 -12.05 3.86 14.36
C LYS A 83 -13.55 3.58 14.26
N ILE A 84 -14.00 2.96 13.18
CA ILE A 84 -15.42 2.64 12.94
C ILE A 84 -15.92 1.67 14.01
N SER A 85 -15.19 0.58 14.25
CA SER A 85 -15.55 -0.43 15.25
C SER A 85 -15.70 0.19 16.63
N ARG A 86 -14.75 1.06 17.02
CA ARG A 86 -14.80 1.79 18.28
C ARG A 86 -16.00 2.75 18.34
N GLN A 87 -16.30 3.45 17.26
CA GLN A 87 -17.47 4.33 17.19
C GLN A 87 -18.79 3.56 17.34
N LEU A 88 -18.90 2.38 16.69
CA LEU A 88 -20.08 1.53 16.79
C LEU A 88 -20.28 1.03 18.23
N VAL A 89 -19.23 0.49 18.86
CA VAL A 89 -19.31 0.03 20.26
C VAL A 89 -19.74 1.17 21.20
N HIS A 90 -19.20 2.38 21.02
CA HIS A 90 -19.62 3.54 21.82
C HIS A 90 -21.03 4.04 21.51
N ARG A 91 -21.56 3.81 20.30
CA ARG A 91 -22.95 4.12 19.95
C ARG A 91 -23.90 3.11 20.59
N TYR A 92 -23.63 1.81 20.44
CA TYR A 92 -24.43 0.75 21.05
C TYR A 92 -24.49 0.84 22.58
N ALA A 93 -23.38 1.17 23.24
CA ALA A 93 -23.33 1.38 24.69
C ALA A 93 -24.19 2.57 25.17
N ARG A 94 -24.51 3.53 24.30
CA ARG A 94 -25.37 4.69 24.61
C ARG A 94 -26.86 4.43 24.37
N THR A 95 -27.20 3.46 23.54
CA THR A 95 -28.59 3.10 23.22
C THR A 95 -29.22 2.16 24.24
N LEU A 96 -28.39 1.47 25.06
CA LEU A 96 -28.83 0.57 26.13
C LEU A 96 -29.00 1.26 27.50
N ARG A 97 -28.86 2.58 27.58
CA ARG A 97 -28.97 3.37 28.81
C ARG A 97 -30.12 4.36 28.69
#